data_AF-A0A645J7E1-F1
#
_entry.id   AF-A0A645J7E1-F1
#
_cell.length_a   1.000
_cell.length_b   1.000
_cell.length_c   1.000
_cell.angle_alpha   90.00
_cell.angle_beta   90.00
_cell.angle_gamma   90.00
#
_symmetry.space_group_name_H-M   'P 1'
#
loop_
_entity.id
_entity.type
_entity.pdbx_description
1 polymer ?
#
loop_
_entity_poly.entity_id
_entity_poly.type
_entity_poly.pdbx_seq_one_letter_code
_entity_poly.pdbx_strand_id
1 'polypeptide(L)'
;MDDEGQFQDRGSSYRAAIFYTNEEQKTVAEKSKKELNESDRFPDAVVTRILPASKFYDAEEYHQDFYKKSPVEYKKDRSISGRDEFIQQYWGEDYYSIYEE
;
A
#
# COMPACT_ATOMS: atom_id res chain seq x y z
N MET A 1 -3.55 -12.31 4.81
CA MET A 1 -3.88 -11.16 3.96
C MET A 1 -4.57 -11.69 2.72
N ASP A 2 -5.56 -10.97 2.21
CA ASP A 2 -6.25 -11.36 0.97
C ASP A 2 -5.79 -10.50 -0.24
N ASP A 3 -6.11 -10.98 -1.45
CA ASP A 3 -5.79 -10.34 -2.74
C ASP A 3 -7.07 -9.78 -3.41
N GLU A 4 -8.05 -9.33 -2.63
CA GLU A 4 -9.32 -8.83 -3.17
C GLU A 4 -9.65 -7.39 -2.77
N GLY A 5 -8.81 -6.73 -1.97
CA GLY A 5 -9.03 -5.32 -1.61
C GLY A 5 -8.06 -4.79 -0.56
N GLN A 6 -8.25 -3.53 -0.18
CA GLN A 6 -7.63 -2.93 0.98
C GLN A 6 -8.70 -2.49 1.97
N PHE A 7 -8.71 -3.11 3.15
CA PHE A 7 -9.66 -2.80 4.21
C PHE A 7 -11.12 -2.87 3.71
N GLN A 8 -11.89 -1.78 3.90
CA GLN A 8 -13.27 -1.64 3.44
C GLN A 8 -13.41 -1.53 1.92
N ASP A 9 -12.35 -1.18 1.20
CA ASP A 9 -12.36 -1.02 -0.24
C ASP A 9 -12.08 -2.36 -0.94
N ARG A 10 -13.10 -2.92 -1.59
CA ARG A 10 -13.07 -4.26 -2.19
C ARG A 10 -13.22 -4.21 -3.70
N GLY A 11 -12.52 -5.10 -4.39
CA GLY A 11 -12.52 -5.22 -5.85
C GLY A 11 -11.12 -5.10 -6.45
N SER A 12 -11.01 -5.45 -7.73
CA SER A 12 -9.72 -5.51 -8.44
C SER A 12 -8.96 -4.18 -8.47
N SER A 13 -9.67 -3.06 -8.43
CA SER A 13 -9.08 -1.70 -8.39
C SER A 13 -8.31 -1.42 -7.10
N TYR A 14 -8.55 -2.22 -6.06
CA TYR A 14 -7.95 -2.08 -4.74
C TYR A 14 -7.02 -3.26 -4.44
N ARG A 15 -6.36 -3.86 -5.43
CA ARG A 15 -5.35 -4.90 -5.17
C ARG A 15 -3.96 -4.29 -4.98
N ALA A 16 -3.21 -4.82 -4.04
CA ALA A 16 -1.81 -4.44 -3.85
C ALA A 16 -0.95 -4.94 -5.03
N ALA A 17 -0.25 -4.02 -5.69
CA ALA A 17 0.69 -4.34 -6.75
C ALA A 17 1.87 -3.35 -6.78
N ILE A 18 3.04 -3.85 -7.17
CA ILE A 18 4.22 -3.08 -7.55
C ILE A 18 4.41 -3.26 -9.06
N PHE A 19 4.47 -2.14 -9.79
CA PHE A 19 4.68 -2.11 -11.23
C PHE A 19 6.13 -1.71 -11.55
N TYR A 20 6.95 -2.65 -12.00
CA TYR A 20 8.36 -2.39 -12.29
C TYR A 20 8.57 -1.93 -13.74
N THR A 21 9.50 -1.00 -13.97
CA THR A 21 9.88 -0.51 -15.31
C THR A 21 11.23 -1.06 -15.77
N ASN A 22 11.98 -1.73 -14.88
CA ASN A 22 13.24 -2.41 -15.18
C ASN A 22 13.48 -3.61 -14.24
N GLU A 23 14.47 -4.44 -14.57
CA GLU A 23 14.79 -5.67 -13.82
C GLU A 23 15.37 -5.41 -12.44
N GLU A 24 16.05 -4.28 -12.24
CA GLU A 24 16.58 -3.90 -10.92
C GLU A 24 15.43 -3.65 -9.93
N GLN A 25 14.42 -2.87 -10.34
CA GLN A 25 13.21 -2.64 -9.55
C GLN A 25 12.47 -3.93 -9.22
N LYS A 26 12.34 -4.84 -10.21
CA LYS A 26 11.74 -6.16 -9.99
C LYS A 26 12.51 -6.94 -8.92
N THR A 27 13.84 -7.01 -9.06
CA THR A 27 14.72 -7.75 -8.14
C THR A 27 14.62 -7.21 -6.72
N VAL A 28 14.68 -5.89 -6.54
CA VAL A 28 14.58 -5.25 -5.22
C VAL A 28 13.18 -5.43 -4.62
N ALA A 29 12.11 -5.33 -5.42
CA ALA A 29 10.75 -5.57 -4.96
C ALA A 29 10.52 -7.03 -4.50
N GLU A 30 11.02 -8.00 -5.28
CA GLU A 30 10.93 -9.43 -4.93
C GLU A 30 11.72 -9.74 -3.65
N LYS A 31 12.93 -9.19 -3.54
CA LYS A 31 13.77 -9.32 -2.34
C LYS A 31 13.08 -8.73 -1.12
N SER A 32 12.58 -7.50 -1.21
CA SER A 32 11.89 -6.82 -0.10
C SER A 32 10.63 -7.58 0.35
N LYS A 33 9.82 -8.07 -0.61
CA LYS A 33 8.64 -8.91 -0.29
C LYS A 33 9.04 -10.20 0.42
N LYS A 34 10.13 -10.83 -0.02
CA LYS A 34 10.66 -12.05 0.61
C LYS A 34 11.12 -11.77 2.04
N GLU A 35 11.95 -10.75 2.25
CA GLU A 35 12.43 -10.35 3.59
C GLU A 35 11.28 -10.03 4.55
N LEU A 36 10.24 -9.35 4.06
CA LEU A 36 9.05 -9.05 4.85
C LEU A 36 8.28 -10.32 5.27
N ASN A 37 8.12 -11.28 4.35
CA ASN A 37 7.52 -12.58 4.69
C ASN A 37 8.38 -13.40 5.66
N GLU A 38 9.70 -13.30 5.58
CA GLU A 38 10.64 -14.01 6.47
C GLU A 38 10.78 -13.33 7.85
N SER A 39 10.33 -12.08 7.98
CA SER A 39 10.41 -11.32 9.24
C SER A 39 9.37 -11.74 10.29
N ASP A 40 8.41 -12.60 9.92
CA ASP A 40 7.24 -12.95 10.74
C ASP A 40 6.42 -11.73 11.24
N ARG A 41 6.59 -10.56 10.60
CA ARG A 41 5.85 -9.33 10.95
C ARG A 41 4.34 -9.49 10.80
N PHE A 42 3.90 -10.32 9.86
CA PHE A 42 2.49 -10.60 9.63
C PHE A 42 2.20 -12.09 9.82
N PRO A 43 1.01 -12.45 10.33
CA PRO A 43 0.63 -13.85 10.51
C PRO A 43 0.43 -14.59 9.19
N ASP A 44 0.13 -13.86 8.12
CA ASP A 44 -0.09 -14.40 6.78
C ASP A 44 0.93 -13.81 5.81
N ALA A 45 1.24 -14.58 4.75
CA ALA A 45 2.08 -14.12 3.67
C ALA A 45 1.52 -12.86 2.97
N VAL A 46 2.42 -11.94 2.63
CA VAL A 46 2.15 -10.76 1.80
C VAL A 46 1.84 -11.21 0.37
N VAL A 47 0.68 -10.81 -0.14
CA VAL A 47 0.17 -11.22 -1.46
C VAL A 47 0.45 -10.20 -2.58
N THR A 48 1.09 -9.07 -2.28
CA THR A 48 1.41 -7.99 -3.24
C THR A 48 1.98 -8.54 -4.55
N ARG A 49 1.34 -8.19 -5.67
CA ARG A 49 1.75 -8.64 -7.00
C ARG A 49 2.97 -7.82 -7.46
N ILE A 50 3.89 -8.44 -8.19
CA ILE A 50 5.03 -7.75 -8.80
C ILE A 50 4.89 -7.95 -10.31
N LEU A 51 4.53 -6.89 -11.02
CA LEU A 51 4.08 -6.93 -12.40
C LEU A 51 4.88 -5.96 -13.28
N PRO A 52 5.12 -6.27 -14.55
CA PRO A 52 5.71 -5.29 -15.47
C PRO A 52 4.75 -4.11 -15.60
N ALA A 53 5.31 -2.89 -15.57
CA ALA A 53 4.54 -1.69 -15.81
C ALA A 53 3.94 -1.71 -17.22
N SER A 54 2.64 -1.42 -17.30
CA SER A 54 1.94 -1.19 -18.56
C SER A 54 1.66 0.30 -18.74
N LYS A 55 0.93 0.64 -19.80
CA LYS A 55 0.44 2.01 -20.00
C LYS A 55 -0.29 2.51 -18.75
N PHE A 56 0.16 3.64 -18.22
CA PHE A 56 -0.48 4.36 -17.14
C PHE A 56 -1.42 5.41 -17.73
N TYR A 57 -2.63 5.49 -17.18
CA TYR A 57 -3.62 6.49 -17.56
C TYR A 57 -3.85 7.37 -16.35
N ASP A 58 -3.63 8.67 -16.50
CA ASP A 58 -3.87 9.62 -15.42
C ASP A 58 -5.36 9.61 -15.03
N ALA A 59 -5.60 9.56 -13.72
CA ALA A 59 -6.94 9.77 -13.18
C ALA A 59 -7.38 11.22 -13.40
N GLU A 60 -8.70 11.45 -13.36
CA GLU A 60 -9.29 12.77 -13.51
C GLU A 60 -8.76 13.78 -12.47
N GLU A 61 -8.74 15.07 -12.83
CA GLU A 61 -8.14 16.15 -12.02
C GLU A 61 -8.68 16.24 -10.58
N TYR A 62 -9.94 15.87 -10.36
CA TYR A 62 -10.54 15.89 -9.03
C TYR A 62 -9.99 14.78 -8.11
N HIS A 63 -9.38 13.73 -8.66
CA HIS A 63 -8.68 12.70 -7.90
C HIS A 63 -7.25 13.11 -7.51
N GLN A 64 -6.62 13.98 -8.30
CA GLN A 64 -5.25 14.42 -8.07
C GLN A 64 -5.17 15.23 -6.77
N ASP A 65 -4.22 14.89 -5.89
CA ASP A 65 -4.03 15.54 -4.57
C ASP A 65 -5.30 15.55 -3.69
N PHE A 66 -6.20 14.57 -3.83
CA PHE A 66 -7.48 14.54 -3.11
C PHE A 66 -7.33 14.73 -1.59
N TYR A 67 -6.32 14.10 -0.95
CA TYR A 67 -6.08 14.24 0.49
C TYR A 67 -5.71 15.68 0.93
N LYS A 68 -5.20 16.51 0.03
CA LYS A 68 -4.91 17.93 0.26
C LYS A 68 -6.12 18.81 -0.07
N LYS A 69 -6.79 18.53 -1.20
CA LYS A 69 -7.92 19.32 -1.70
C LYS A 69 -9.19 19.12 -0.85
N SER A 70 -9.38 17.92 -0.31
CA SER A 70 -10.55 17.51 0.49
C SER A 70 -10.13 16.84 1.81
N PRO A 71 -9.44 17.58 2.71
CA PRO A 71 -8.80 16.99 3.88
C PRO A 71 -9.80 16.50 4.93
N VAL A 72 -11.01 17.06 5.00
CA VAL A 72 -12.05 16.64 5.95
C VAL A 72 -12.61 15.27 5.54
N GLU A 73 -12.97 15.13 4.27
CA GLU A 73 -13.48 13.90 3.67
C GLU A 73 -12.43 12.78 3.78
N TYR A 74 -11.19 13.07 3.40
CA TYR A 74 -10.09 12.11 3.53
C TYR A 74 -9.88 11.65 4.97
N LYS A 75 -9.87 12.57 5.95
CA LYS A 75 -9.69 12.21 7.36
C LYS A 75 -10.85 11.38 7.89
N LYS A 76 -12.08 11.70 7.49
CA LYS A 76 -13.27 10.92 7.86
C LYS A 76 -13.16 9.49 7.33
N ASP A 77 -12.82 9.32 6.06
CA ASP A 77 -12.62 8.00 5.46
C ASP A 77 -11.50 7.21 6.15
N ARG A 78 -10.32 7.82 6.35
CA ARG A 78 -9.20 7.20 7.05
C ARG A 78 -9.59 6.71 8.44
N SER A 79 -10.33 7.53 9.22
CA SER A 79 -10.71 7.20 10.59
C SER A 79 -11.64 5.99 10.73
N ILE A 80 -12.33 5.59 9.65
CA ILE A 80 -13.20 4.41 9.66
C ILE A 80 -12.60 3.22 8.89
N SER A 81 -11.47 3.43 8.21
CA SER A 81 -10.87 2.43 7.33
C SER A 81 -10.20 1.25 8.05
N GLY A 82 -9.85 1.38 9.33
CA GLY A 82 -9.04 0.37 10.03
C GLY A 82 -7.53 0.46 9.76
N ARG A 83 -7.10 1.45 8.96
CA ARG A 83 -5.70 1.61 8.55
C ARG A 83 -4.79 1.98 9.70
N ASP A 84 -5.24 2.87 10.59
CA ASP A 84 -4.42 3.36 11.69
C ASP A 84 -4.21 2.26 12.74
N GLU A 85 -5.23 1.46 13.01
CA GLU A 85 -5.16 0.27 13.86
C GLU A 85 -4.18 -0.77 13.31
N PHE A 86 -4.24 -1.05 12.00
CA PHE A 86 -3.32 -1.98 11.35
C PHE A 86 -1.86 -1.50 11.41
N ILE A 87 -1.63 -0.21 11.14
CA ILE A 87 -0.29 0.40 11.24
C ILE A 87 0.23 0.26 12.67
N GLN A 88 -0.57 0.64 13.67
CA GLN A 88 -0.16 0.55 15.07
C GLN A 88 0.15 -0.89 15.49
N GLN A 89 -0.65 -1.86 15.03
CA GLN A 89 -0.50 -3.27 15.39
C GLN A 89 0.79 -3.89 14.83
N TYR A 90 1.11 -3.63 13.55
CA TYR A 90 2.17 -4.36 12.84
C TYR A 90 3.46 -3.58 12.63
N TRP A 91 3.41 -2.25 12.74
CA TRP A 91 4.56 -1.38 12.56
C TRP A 91 4.88 -0.57 13.82
N GLY A 92 3.85 -0.06 14.52
CA GLY A 92 4.05 0.77 15.72
C GLY A 92 4.98 1.95 15.42
N GLU A 93 6.01 2.13 16.25
CA GLU A 93 7.00 3.22 16.12
C GLU A 93 7.83 3.13 14.83
N ASP A 94 8.07 1.93 14.29
CA ASP A 94 8.83 1.75 13.04
C ASP A 94 8.18 2.56 11.89
N TYR A 95 6.85 2.70 11.92
CA TYR A 95 6.13 3.47 10.92
C TYR A 95 6.49 4.96 10.95
N TYR A 96 6.70 5.53 12.13
CA TYR A 96 6.98 6.97 12.27
C TYR A 96 8.44 7.33 12.07
N SER A 97 9.34 6.35 12.23
CA SER A 97 10.78 6.52 11.99
C SER A 97 11.11 7.03 10.58
N ILE A 98 10.25 6.78 9.59
CA ILE A 98 10.43 7.26 8.21
C ILE A 98 10.32 8.78 8.07
N TYR A 99 9.82 9.48 9.09
CA TYR A 99 9.65 10.93 9.13
C TYR A 99 10.70 11.63 10.00
N GLU A 100 11.63 10.89 10.61
CA GLU A 100 12.63 11.42 11.53
C GLU A 100 13.94 11.86 10.83
N GLU A 101 13.90 12.10 9.50
CA GLU A 101 15.02 12.69 8.75
C GLU A 101 15.13 14.22 8.91
#